data_AF-A0A383F5W7-F1
#
_entry.id   AF-A0A383F5W7-F1
#
_cell.length_a   1.000
_cell.length_b   1.000
_cell.length_c   1.000
_cell.angle_alpha   90.00
_cell.angle_beta   90.00
_cell.angle_gamma   90.00
#
_symmetry.space_group_name_H-M   'P 1'
#
loop_
_entity.id
_entity.type
_entity.pdbx_description
1 polymer ?
#
loop_
_entity_poly.entity_id
_entity_poly.type
_entity_poly.pdbx_seq_one_letter_code
_entity_poly.pdbx_strand_id
1 'polypeptide(L)'
;MAEFLLELFSEEIPANLQSSARINLLISFKKFFEKENINYKNDAKVFSTPNRLVLCFKKIEREIHQKSEEIRGPNTKAPDNAIEGFLKSNLIQKQDIYKKNTDKGEVFFYK
;
A
#
# COMPACT_ATOMS: atom_id res chain seq x y z
N MET A 1 18.10 -2.37 11.72
CA MET A 1 17.01 -1.39 11.49
C MET A 1 17.51 -0.35 10.50
N ALA A 2 16.62 0.20 9.67
CA ALA A 2 16.94 1.23 8.68
C ALA A 2 16.39 2.60 9.12
N GLU A 3 16.81 3.64 8.40
CA GLU A 3 16.25 4.98 8.47
C GLU A 3 15.68 5.33 7.10
N PHE A 4 14.52 5.99 7.10
CA PHE A 4 13.89 6.52 5.89
C PHE A 4 13.99 8.04 5.93
N LEU A 5 14.57 8.61 4.87
CA LEU A 5 14.66 10.05 4.66
C LEU A 5 14.02 10.36 3.31
N LEU A 6 13.03 11.24 3.33
CA LEU A 6 12.45 11.85 2.14
C LEU A 6 12.73 13.34 2.18
N GLU A 7 13.30 13.85 1.09
CA GLU A 7 13.49 15.27 0.86
C GLU A 7 12.83 15.65 -0.47
N LEU A 8 11.89 16.57 -0.39
CA LEU A 8 11.18 17.12 -1.54
C LEU A 8 11.68 18.54 -1.77
N PHE A 9 12.17 18.82 -2.97
CA PHE A 9 12.46 20.17 -3.41
C PHE A 9 11.21 20.78 -4.07
N SER A 10 10.94 22.05 -3.78
CA SER A 10 9.80 22.77 -4.32
C SER A 10 10.17 24.21 -4.66
N GLU A 11 9.25 24.89 -5.33
CA GLU A 11 9.19 26.35 -5.31
C GLU A 11 9.04 26.87 -3.87
N GLU A 12 9.18 28.18 -3.70
CA GLU A 12 9.12 28.80 -2.38
C GLU A 12 7.74 28.59 -1.75
N ILE A 13 7.72 27.93 -0.60
CA ILE A 13 6.56 27.70 0.25
C ILE A 13 6.41 28.92 1.16
N PRO A 14 5.30 29.65 1.06
CA PRO A 14 4.99 30.76 1.95
C PRO A 14 5.10 30.36 3.43
N ALA A 15 5.66 31.24 4.26
CA ALA A 15 5.96 30.94 5.67
C ALA A 15 4.72 30.44 6.46
N ASN A 16 3.54 30.96 6.17
CA ASN A 16 2.28 30.54 6.78
C ASN A 16 1.86 29.11 6.37
N LEU A 17 2.26 28.63 5.19
CA LEU A 17 1.94 27.29 4.69
C LEU A 17 2.98 26.23 5.07
N GLN A 18 4.21 26.64 5.44
CA GLN A 18 5.26 25.68 5.79
C GLN A 18 4.88 24.76 6.96
N SER A 19 4.24 25.30 7.99
CA SER A 19 3.81 24.50 9.15
C SER A 19 2.70 23.51 8.80
N SER A 20 1.70 23.90 8.02
CA SER A 20 0.64 22.99 7.59
C SER A 20 1.16 21.93 6.60
N ALA A 21 2.06 22.30 5.69
CA ALA A 21 2.70 21.36 4.77
C ALA A 21 3.46 20.25 5.50
N ARG A 22 4.23 20.60 6.54
CA ARG A 22 4.91 19.61 7.41
C ARG A 22 3.92 18.65 8.07
N ILE A 23 2.86 19.18 8.68
CA ILE A 23 1.85 18.35 9.38
C ILE A 23 1.16 17.42 8.39
N ASN A 24 0.74 17.93 7.24
CA ASN A 24 0.05 17.16 6.21
C ASN A 24 0.95 16.05 5.65
N LEU A 25 2.22 16.35 5.34
CA LEU A 25 3.18 15.36 4.87
C LEU A 25 3.35 14.23 5.89
N LEU A 26 3.52 14.57 7.17
CA LEU A 26 3.66 13.59 8.24
C LEU A 26 2.41 12.71 8.39
N ILE A 27 1.21 13.30 8.38
CA ILE A 27 -0.05 12.56 8.50
C ILE A 27 -0.24 11.60 7.32
N SER A 28 0.01 12.07 6.10
CA SER A 28 -0.13 11.24 4.89
C SER A 28 0.79 10.02 4.94
N PHE A 29 2.04 10.18 5.34
CA PHE A 29 2.98 9.06 5.47
C PHE A 29 2.63 8.12 6.62
N LYS A 30 2.18 8.64 7.78
CA LYS A 30 1.71 7.78 8.88
C LYS A 30 0.54 6.90 8.44
N LYS A 31 -0.45 7.49 7.74
CA LYS A 31 -1.59 6.74 7.17
C LYS A 31 -1.14 5.71 6.15
N PHE A 32 -0.19 6.06 5.28
CA PHE A 32 0.38 5.13 4.31
C PHE A 32 1.09 3.95 5.00
N PHE A 33 1.94 4.22 5.98
CA PHE A 33 2.63 3.16 6.73
C PHE A 33 1.66 2.25 7.48
N GLU A 34 0.61 2.81 8.09
CA GLU A 34 -0.45 2.00 8.72
C GLU A 34 -1.16 1.10 7.70
N LYS A 35 -1.56 1.65 6.55
CA LYS A 35 -2.21 0.89 5.47
C LYS A 35 -1.35 -0.27 4.97
N GLU A 36 -0.06 -0.01 4.76
CA GLU A 36 0.90 -0.98 4.25
C GLU A 36 1.52 -1.87 5.35
N ASN A 37 1.07 -1.74 6.60
CA ASN A 37 1.62 -2.44 7.77
C ASN A 37 3.15 -2.26 7.95
N ILE A 38 3.64 -1.06 7.67
CA ILE A 38 5.06 -0.69 7.82
C ILE A 38 5.29 -0.18 9.24
N ASN A 39 6.00 -0.97 10.04
CA ASN A 39 6.32 -0.61 11.42
C ASN A 39 7.59 0.25 11.51
N TYR A 40 7.56 1.25 12.38
CA TYR A 40 8.71 2.07 12.76
C TYR A 40 8.74 2.27 14.27
N LYS A 41 9.94 2.39 14.86
CA LYS A 41 10.10 2.68 16.29
C LYS A 41 10.55 4.13 16.50
N ASN A 42 10.00 4.80 17.52
CA ASN A 42 10.23 6.22 17.87
C ASN A 42 9.49 7.24 16.99
N ASP A 43 9.69 8.52 17.31
CA ASP A 43 9.08 9.67 16.65
C ASP A 43 9.59 9.89 15.22
N ALA A 44 8.64 10.13 14.33
CA ALA A 44 8.87 10.69 13.01
C ALA A 44 9.12 12.20 13.12
N LYS A 45 10.10 12.71 12.38
CA LYS A 45 10.43 14.14 12.34
C LYS A 45 10.14 14.74 10.99
N VAL A 46 9.64 15.97 10.99
CA VAL A 46 9.34 16.71 9.77
C VAL A 46 9.89 18.13 9.87
N PHE A 47 10.54 18.58 8.81
CA PHE A 47 11.18 19.87 8.71
C PHE A 47 10.79 20.56 7.41
N SER A 48 10.92 21.88 7.40
CA SER A 48 10.68 22.70 6.22
C SER A 48 11.71 23.82 6.18
N THR A 49 12.12 24.13 4.97
CA THR A 49 12.71 25.41 4.60
C THR A 49 11.80 26.03 3.53
N PRO A 50 12.03 27.27 3.07
CA PRO A 50 11.21 27.84 2.02
C PRO A 50 11.11 26.95 0.77
N ASN A 51 12.16 26.21 0.38
CA ASN A 51 12.13 25.42 -0.87
C ASN A 51 12.22 23.90 -0.64
N ARG A 52 12.11 23.44 0.61
CA ARG A 52 12.27 22.00 0.92
C ARG A 52 11.31 21.55 2.00
N LEU A 53 10.77 20.35 1.82
CA LEU A 53 10.09 19.57 2.86
C LEU A 53 10.86 18.28 3.12
N VAL A 54 11.15 18.03 4.39
CA VAL A 54 11.94 16.86 4.80
C VAL A 54 11.16 16.04 5.80
N LEU A 55 11.11 14.73 5.59
CA LEU A 55 10.46 13.77 6.46
C LEU A 55 11.46 12.65 6.80
N CYS A 56 11.62 12.37 8.08
CA CYS A 56 12.54 11.35 8.56
C CYS A 56 11.83 10.41 9.53
N PHE A 57 11.89 9.11 9.23
CA PHE A 57 11.50 8.04 10.14
C PHE A 57 12.73 7.23 10.52
N LYS A 58 12.92 7.00 11.81
CA LYS A 58 13.99 6.16 12.32
C LYS A 58 13.47 4.77 12.59
N LYS A 59 14.40 3.82 12.63
CA LYS A 59 14.15 2.46 13.11
C LYS A 59 12.99 1.76 12.36
N ILE A 60 12.99 1.88 11.04
CA ILE A 60 12.10 1.13 10.15
C ILE A 60 12.62 -0.29 9.96
N GLU A 61 11.71 -1.24 9.78
CA GLU A 61 12.03 -2.61 9.39
C GLU A 61 12.66 -2.64 8.00
N ARG A 62 13.73 -3.42 7.83
CA ARG A 62 14.48 -3.45 6.55
C ARG A 62 13.71 -4.17 5.45
N GLU A 63 12.81 -5.04 5.84
CA GLU A 63 12.00 -5.88 4.98
C GLU A 63 10.57 -5.80 5.51
N ILE A 64 9.62 -5.79 4.59
CA ILE A 64 8.19 -5.80 4.90
C ILE A 64 7.58 -7.04 4.28
N HIS A 65 6.76 -7.75 5.06
CA HIS A 65 6.00 -8.88 4.55
C HIS A 65 4.63 -8.37 4.11
N GLN A 66 4.51 -7.96 2.85
CA GLN A 66 3.21 -7.66 2.27
C GLN A 66 2.42 -8.96 2.11
N LYS A 67 1.18 -8.95 2.60
CA LYS A 67 0.24 -10.03 2.29
C LYS A 67 -0.09 -9.92 0.81
N SER A 68 0.09 -11.03 0.10
CA SER A 68 -0.48 -11.23 -1.24
C SER A 68 -1.96 -10.85 -1.25
N GLU A 69 -2.37 -10.08 -2.25
CA GLU A 69 -3.77 -9.73 -2.44
C GLU A 69 -4.54 -10.95 -2.98
N GLU A 70 -5.55 -11.41 -2.26
CA GLU A 70 -6.45 -12.45 -2.77
C GLU A 70 -7.37 -11.83 -3.82
N ILE A 71 -7.25 -12.24 -5.08
CA ILE A 71 -8.12 -11.74 -6.15
C ILE A 71 -9.31 -12.68 -6.30
N ARG A 72 -10.50 -12.11 -6.08
CA ARG A 72 -11.77 -12.82 -6.20
C ARG A 72 -12.13 -13.03 -7.66
N GLY A 73 -12.33 -14.27 -8.02
CA GLY A 73 -12.81 -14.70 -9.33
C GLY A 73 -14.32 -14.96 -9.39
N PRO A 74 -14.77 -15.58 -10.49
CA PRO A 74 -16.17 -15.95 -10.67
C PRO A 74 -16.60 -17.08 -9.72
N ASN A 75 -17.92 -17.25 -9.56
CA ASN A 75 -18.50 -18.38 -8.82
C ASN A 75 -18.10 -19.72 -9.47
N THR A 76 -17.99 -20.80 -8.70
CA THR A 76 -17.67 -22.13 -9.25
C THR A 76 -18.74 -22.68 -10.17
N LYS A 77 -19.97 -22.14 -10.11
CA LYS A 77 -21.08 -22.44 -11.02
C LYS A 77 -21.19 -21.48 -12.22
N ALA A 78 -20.23 -20.56 -12.38
CA ALA A 78 -20.23 -19.65 -13.52
C ALA A 78 -19.95 -20.41 -14.83
N PRO A 79 -20.37 -19.88 -16.00
CA PRO A 79 -20.05 -20.48 -17.29
C PRO A 79 -18.55 -20.64 -17.50
N ASP A 80 -18.14 -21.71 -18.19
CA ASP A 80 -16.72 -22.01 -18.44
C ASP A 80 -15.98 -20.84 -19.11
N ASN A 81 -16.65 -20.11 -20.00
CA ASN A 81 -16.10 -18.90 -20.64
C ASN A 81 -15.71 -17.81 -19.63
N ALA A 82 -16.45 -17.67 -18.52
CA ALA A 82 -16.12 -16.70 -17.47
C ALA A 82 -14.91 -17.14 -16.65
N ILE A 83 -14.78 -18.45 -16.40
CA ILE A 83 -13.63 -19.03 -15.70
C ILE A 83 -12.36 -18.90 -16.56
N GLU A 84 -12.45 -19.26 -17.85
CA GLU A 84 -11.33 -19.11 -18.78
C GLU A 84 -10.94 -17.65 -19.00
N GLY A 85 -11.92 -16.75 -19.09
CA GLY A 85 -11.69 -15.31 -19.17
C GLY A 85 -10.93 -14.79 -17.96
N PHE A 86 -11.31 -15.22 -16.76
CA PHE A 86 -10.61 -14.87 -15.51
C PHE A 86 -9.17 -15.39 -15.47
N LEU A 87 -8.93 -16.64 -15.88
CA LEU A 87 -7.58 -17.21 -15.94
C LEU A 87 -6.68 -16.43 -16.93
N LYS A 88 -7.22 -16.10 -18.10
CA LYS A 88 -6.49 -15.32 -19.12
C LYS A 88 -6.20 -13.90 -18.68
N SER A 89 -7.19 -13.19 -18.11
CA SER A 89 -7.02 -11.79 -17.71
C SER A 89 -6.00 -11.61 -16.59
N ASN A 90 -5.82 -12.65 -15.78
CA ASN A 90 -4.89 -12.67 -14.66
C ASN A 90 -3.59 -13.42 -14.96
N LEU A 91 -3.43 -13.98 -16.17
CA LEU A 91 -2.25 -14.75 -16.61
C LEU A 91 -1.90 -15.94 -15.69
N ILE A 92 -2.91 -16.58 -15.13
CA ILE A 92 -2.78 -17.70 -14.17
C ILE A 92 -3.33 -19.01 -14.75
N GLN A 93 -2.88 -20.14 -14.20
CA GLN A 93 -3.33 -21.48 -14.60
C GLN A 93 -4.43 -22.00 -13.66
N LYS A 94 -5.16 -23.03 -14.08
CA LYS A 94 -6.20 -23.69 -13.25
C LYS A 94 -5.68 -24.24 -11.91
N GLN A 95 -4.38 -24.49 -11.81
CA GLN A 95 -3.72 -24.97 -10.59
C GLN A 95 -3.47 -23.85 -9.56
N ASP A 96 -3.47 -22.58 -10.00
CA ASP A 96 -3.16 -21.42 -9.15
C ASP A 96 -4.42 -20.85 -8.47
N ILE A 97 -5.60 -21.35 -8.85
CA ILE A 97 -6.90 -20.97 -8.27
C ILE A 97 -7.35 -21.98 -7.21
N TYR A 98 -7.93 -21.48 -6.11
CA TYR A 98 -8.56 -22.28 -5.07
C TYR A 98 -10.01 -21.83 -4.83
N LYS A 99 -10.82 -22.74 -4.28
CA LYS A 99 -12.24 -22.49 -4.02
C LYS A 99 -12.45 -22.08 -2.57
N LYS A 100 -13.26 -21.06 -2.35
CA LYS A 100 -13.63 -20.59 -1.00
C LYS A 100 -15.15 -20.46 -0.92
N ASN A 101 -15.73 -21.02 0.13
CA ASN A 101 -17.16 -20.90 0.36
C ASN A 101 -17.45 -19.52 0.97
N THR A 102 -18.35 -18.76 0.35
CA THR A 102 -18.80 -17.44 0.81
C THR A 102 -20.30 -17.45 1.01
N ASP A 103 -20.87 -16.42 1.64
CA ASP A 103 -22.33 -16.30 1.85
C ASP A 103 -23.15 -16.33 0.54
N LYS A 104 -22.49 -16.13 -0.61
CA LYS A 104 -23.06 -16.17 -1.97
C LYS A 104 -22.72 -17.45 -2.74
N GLY A 105 -22.24 -18.48 -2.04
CA GLY A 105 -21.79 -19.76 -2.60
C GLY A 105 -20.28 -19.85 -2.80
N GLU A 106 -19.86 -20.91 -3.48
CA GLU A 106 -18.46 -21.26 -3.69
C GLU A 106 -17.87 -20.41 -4.84
N VAL A 107 -16.76 -19.74 -4.57
CA VAL A 107 -16.12 -18.77 -5.48
C VAL A 107 -14.64 -19.09 -5.65
N PHE A 108 -14.10 -18.88 -6.85
CA PHE A 108 -12.67 -19.02 -7.11
C PHE A 108 -11.89 -17.82 -6.58
N PHE A 109 -10.70 -18.07 -6.03
CA PHE A 109 -9.73 -17.08 -5.62
C PHE A 109 -8.34 -17.50 -6.11
N TYR A 110 -7.46 -16.54 -6.33
CA TYR A 110 -6.02 -16.81 -6.45
C TYR A 110 -5.24 -15.78 -5.64
N LYS A 111 -3.97 -16.10 -5.38
CA LYS A 111 -3.05 -15.38 -4.51
C LYS A 111 -1.78 -15.02 -5.26
#